data_AF-A0A7L4MVE6-F1
#
_entry.id   AF-A0A7L4MVE6-F1
#
_cell.length_a   1.000
_cell.length_b   1.000
_cell.length_c   1.000
_cell.angle_alpha   90.00
_cell.angle_beta   90.00
_cell.angle_gamma   90.00
#
_symmetry.space_group_name_H-M   'P 1'
#
loop_
_entity.id
_entity.type
_entity.pdbx_description
1 polymer ?
#
loop_
_entity_poly.entity_id
_entity_poly.type
_entity_poly.pdbx_seq_one_letter_code
_entity_poly.pdbx_strand_id
1 'polypeptide(L)'
;MEPWNATLSPTLSPPLSPRLPGTLTWDGRLMVACAALGLPANAFTLWLTGWRLRCRGLATFIFSLATSDFLFLANSLMQIWSVAHGHQWPLGTHLCRLHKFLHGLGYYSGLFLLATISLDRCLLVAAPLWYRCRRPPRLP
;
A
#
# COMPACT_ATOMS: atom_id res chain seq x y z
N MET A 1 -46.38 41.31 -5.62
CA MET A 1 -46.76 40.05 -6.28
C MET A 1 -45.53 39.15 -6.26
N GLU A 2 -45.43 38.31 -5.23
CA GLU A 2 -44.74 37.01 -5.26
C GLU A 2 -45.47 36.09 -6.28
N PRO A 3 -44.97 34.89 -6.73
CA PRO A 3 -43.88 34.08 -6.19
C PRO A 3 -43.01 33.36 -7.26
N TRP A 4 -41.74 33.08 -6.98
CA TRP A 4 -41.23 31.74 -7.31
C TRP A 4 -40.23 31.33 -6.24
N ASN A 5 -40.73 30.46 -5.39
CA ASN A 5 -39.95 29.52 -4.66
C ASN A 5 -39.22 28.62 -5.68
N ALA A 6 -37.90 28.77 -5.83
CA ALA A 6 -37.06 27.62 -6.19
C ALA A 6 -36.07 27.38 -5.05
N THR A 7 -36.62 26.79 -4.00
CA THR A 7 -36.12 25.55 -3.40
C THR A 7 -35.21 24.76 -4.34
N LEU A 8 -33.91 25.06 -4.35
CA LEU A 8 -32.85 24.07 -4.52
C LEU A 8 -31.63 24.55 -3.74
N SER A 9 -31.67 24.30 -2.44
CA SER A 9 -30.45 24.03 -1.67
C SER A 9 -29.72 22.83 -2.28
N PRO A 10 -28.45 22.99 -2.67
CA PRO A 10 -27.45 22.00 -2.26
C PRO A 10 -26.13 22.69 -1.88
N THR A 11 -26.16 23.70 -1.01
CA THR A 11 -24.95 24.13 -0.30
C THR A 11 -25.06 23.77 1.16
N LEU A 12 -25.42 22.51 1.41
CA LEU A 12 -24.91 21.81 2.59
C LEU A 12 -23.47 21.37 2.28
N SER A 13 -22.59 22.32 1.96
CA SER A 13 -21.17 22.10 2.18
C SER A 13 -21.03 22.06 3.70
N PRO A 14 -20.65 20.92 4.30
CA PRO A 14 -20.40 20.89 5.73
C PRO A 14 -19.38 22.00 6.03
N PRO A 15 -19.52 22.71 7.17
CA PRO A 15 -18.49 23.65 7.57
C PRO A 15 -17.17 22.89 7.55
N LEU A 16 -16.17 23.40 6.82
CA LEU A 16 -14.80 22.92 6.98
C LEU A 16 -14.52 23.01 8.47
N SER A 17 -14.57 21.87 9.14
CA SER A 17 -14.32 21.78 10.56
C SER A 17 -12.95 22.39 10.81
N PRO A 18 -12.80 23.29 11.79
CA PRO A 18 -11.47 23.69 12.23
C PRO A 18 -10.83 22.40 12.73
N ARG A 19 -9.90 21.84 11.95
CA ARG A 19 -9.08 20.70 12.40
C ARG A 19 -8.47 21.13 13.72
N LEU A 20 -8.96 20.55 14.83
CA LEU A 20 -8.52 20.91 16.16
C LEU A 20 -6.99 20.79 16.21
N PRO A 21 -6.28 21.77 16.77
CA PRO A 21 -4.82 21.72 16.88
C PRO A 21 -4.31 20.50 17.65
N GLY A 22 -5.17 19.84 18.44
CA GLY A 22 -4.86 18.57 19.10
C GLY A 22 -4.88 17.36 18.17
N THR A 23 -5.89 17.18 17.31
CA THR A 23 -6.09 15.94 16.53
C THR A 23 -5.01 15.73 15.47
N LEU A 24 -4.58 16.81 14.81
CA LEU A 24 -3.54 16.77 13.78
C LEU A 24 -2.18 16.26 14.32
N THR A 25 -1.88 16.55 15.59
CA THR A 25 -0.61 16.15 16.22
C THR A 25 -0.58 14.67 16.60
N TRP A 26 -1.73 14.11 17.01
CA TRP A 26 -1.84 12.69 17.32
C TRP A 26 -1.77 11.85 16.05
N ASP A 27 -2.40 12.28 14.96
CA ASP A 27 -2.35 11.58 13.66
C ASP A 27 -0.90 11.45 13.16
N GLY A 28 -0.11 12.54 13.22
CA GLY A 28 1.30 12.50 12.83
C GLY A 28 2.16 11.61 13.73
N ARG A 29 1.96 11.66 15.06
CA ARG A 29 2.67 10.81 16.03
C ARG A 29 2.38 9.33 15.82
N LEU A 30 1.12 8.98 15.56
CA LEU A 30 0.70 7.61 15.26
C LEU A 30 1.33 7.12 13.96
N MET A 31 1.35 7.95 12.91
CA MET A 31 2.01 7.61 11.64
C MET A 31 3.51 7.32 11.82
N VAL A 32 4.21 8.15 12.61
CA VAL A 32 5.64 7.95 12.90
C VAL A 32 5.86 6.66 13.70
N ALA A 33 5.03 6.38 14.70
CA ALA A 33 5.11 5.15 15.48
C ALA A 33 4.85 3.89 14.62
N CYS A 34 3.81 3.93 13.79
CA CYS A 34 3.49 2.86 12.84
C CYS A 34 4.63 2.64 11.84
N ALA A 35 5.25 3.70 11.34
CA ALA A 35 6.38 3.56 10.41
C ALA A 35 7.63 3.01 11.11
N ALA A 36 7.90 3.42 12.35
CA ALA A 36 9.03 2.92 13.14
C ALA A 36 8.91 1.42 13.46
N LEU A 37 7.70 0.92 13.70
CA LEU A 37 7.44 -0.51 13.93
C LEU A 37 7.27 -1.29 12.61
N GLY A 38 6.61 -0.69 11.62
CA GLY A 38 6.26 -1.33 10.37
C GLY A 38 7.45 -1.48 9.41
N LEU A 39 8.38 -0.53 9.36
CA LEU A 39 9.59 -0.66 8.55
C LEU A 39 10.42 -1.91 8.92
N PRO A 40 10.83 -2.13 10.19
CA PRO A 40 11.61 -3.31 10.54
C PRO A 40 10.80 -4.60 10.39
N ALA A 41 9.50 -4.59 10.70
CA ALA A 41 8.65 -5.76 10.54
C ALA A 41 8.50 -6.19 9.06
N ASN A 42 8.24 -5.24 8.17
CA ASN A 42 8.12 -5.51 6.73
C ASN A 42 9.47 -5.85 6.10
N ALA A 43 10.56 -5.20 6.51
CA ALA A 43 11.90 -5.54 6.06
C ALA A 43 12.32 -6.96 6.48
N PHE A 44 12.01 -7.35 7.72
CA PHE A 44 12.25 -8.71 8.19
C PHE A 44 11.43 -9.74 7.40
N THR A 45 10.18 -9.42 7.10
CA THR A 45 9.30 -10.26 6.27
C THR A 45 9.85 -10.42 4.85
N LEU A 46 10.36 -9.34 4.24
CA LEU A 46 11.03 -9.37 2.94
C LEU A 46 12.28 -10.25 2.96
N TRP A 47 13.10 -10.15 3.99
CA TRP A 47 14.29 -10.97 4.15
C TRP A 47 13.93 -12.46 4.27
N LEU A 48 12.95 -12.79 5.11
CA LEU A 48 12.50 -14.16 5.34
C LEU A 48 11.84 -14.78 4.10
N THR A 49 11.00 -14.02 3.39
CA THR A 49 10.27 -14.48 2.21
C THR A 49 11.16 -14.51 0.97
N GLY A 50 12.10 -13.58 0.83
CA GLY A 50 13.15 -13.59 -0.20
C GLY A 50 13.95 -14.90 -0.18
N TRP A 51 14.31 -15.37 1.01
CA TRP A 51 14.98 -16.67 1.17
C TRP A 51 14.07 -17.88 0.90
N ARG A 52 12.76 -17.74 1.07
CA ARG A 52 11.75 -18.81 0.95
C ARG A 52 10.96 -18.80 -0.36
N LEU A 53 11.33 -17.99 -1.35
CA LEU A 53 10.64 -17.88 -2.66
C LEU A 53 10.57 -19.20 -3.45
N ARG A 54 11.22 -20.27 -2.96
CA ARG A 54 11.12 -21.64 -3.49
C ARG A 54 9.74 -22.28 -3.28
N CYS A 55 8.90 -21.78 -2.35
CA CYS A 55 7.60 -22.36 -2.01
C CYS A 55 6.42 -21.51 -2.51
N ARG A 56 5.95 -21.89 -3.71
CA ARG A 56 4.68 -21.57 -4.42
C ARG A 56 3.66 -20.62 -3.76
N GLY A 57 3.30 -19.57 -4.51
CA GLY A 57 2.07 -18.78 -4.37
C GLY A 57 2.03 -17.83 -3.17
N LEU A 58 1.91 -18.40 -1.97
CA LEU A 58 1.72 -17.67 -0.72
C LEU A 58 2.98 -16.86 -0.35
N ALA A 59 4.18 -17.40 -0.59
CA ALA A 59 5.43 -16.67 -0.34
C ALA A 59 5.58 -15.44 -1.26
N THR A 60 5.18 -15.56 -2.53
CA THR A 60 5.18 -14.44 -3.49
C THR A 60 4.13 -13.38 -3.10
N PHE A 61 2.97 -13.82 -2.61
CA PHE A 61 1.94 -12.92 -2.06
C PHE A 61 2.44 -12.13 -0.85
N ILE A 62 3.01 -12.80 0.15
CA ILE A 62 3.55 -12.13 1.34
C ILE A 62 4.71 -11.21 0.96
N PHE A 63 5.58 -11.62 0.03
CA PHE A 63 6.68 -10.79 -0.45
C PHE A 63 6.19 -9.50 -1.13
N SER A 64 5.17 -9.61 -1.99
CA SER A 64 4.53 -8.46 -2.67
C SER A 64 3.92 -7.47 -1.69
N LEU A 65 3.17 -7.98 -0.70
CA LEU A 65 2.54 -7.20 0.36
C LEU A 65 3.62 -6.47 1.19
N ALA A 66 4.59 -7.20 1.73
CA ALA A 66 5.68 -6.64 2.52
C ALA A 66 6.51 -5.59 1.75
N THR A 67 6.68 -5.77 0.44
CA THR A 67 7.35 -4.79 -0.43
C THR A 67 6.53 -3.51 -0.52
N SER A 68 5.23 -3.63 -0.78
CA SER A 68 4.33 -2.48 -0.90
C SER A 68 4.22 -1.70 0.41
N ASP A 69 4.04 -2.38 1.53
CA ASP A 69 3.95 -1.75 2.86
C ASP A 69 5.27 -1.06 3.25
N PHE A 70 6.42 -1.68 2.98
CA PHE A 70 7.71 -1.06 3.24
C PHE A 70 7.89 0.24 2.43
N LEU A 71 7.56 0.20 1.14
CA LEU A 71 7.65 1.37 0.25
C LEU A 71 6.68 2.48 0.66
N PHE A 72 5.46 2.12 1.05
CA PHE A 72 4.46 3.07 1.53
C PHE A 72 4.93 3.78 2.80
N LEU A 73 5.41 3.04 3.80
CA LEU A 73 5.93 3.60 5.05
C LEU A 73 7.17 4.47 4.81
N ALA A 74 8.08 4.05 3.93
CA ALA A 74 9.26 4.83 3.56
C ALA A 74 8.89 6.15 2.85
N ASN A 75 7.92 6.10 1.93
CA ASN A 75 7.43 7.30 1.24
C ASN A 75 6.72 8.25 2.20
N SER A 76 5.91 7.70 3.12
CA SER A 76 5.22 8.48 4.16
C SER A 76 6.21 9.22 5.08
N LEU A 77 7.25 8.54 5.58
CA LEU A 77 8.30 9.16 6.39
C LEU A 77 9.00 10.31 5.65
N MET A 78 9.34 10.10 4.38
CA MET A 78 9.95 11.15 3.55
C MET A 78 9.00 12.34 3.35
N GLN A 79 7.71 12.08 3.19
CA GLN A 79 6.71 13.13 3.04
C GLN A 79 6.56 13.94 4.33
N ILE A 80 6.46 13.29 5.49
CA ILE A 80 6.43 13.95 6.80
C ILE A 80 7.66 14.81 7.01
N TRP A 81 8.84 14.28 6.66
CA TRP A 81 10.10 15.02 6.76
C TRP A 81 10.13 16.25 5.85
N SER A 82 9.64 16.11 4.61
CA SER A 82 9.59 17.21 3.63
C SER A 82 8.64 18.33 4.06
N VAL A 83 7.51 17.99 4.67
CA VAL A 83 6.54 18.95 5.19
C VAL A 83 7.10 19.66 6.42
N ALA A 84 7.80 18.93 7.30
CA ALA A 84 8.46 19.52 8.47
C ALA A 84 9.53 20.57 8.11
N HIS A 85 10.12 20.48 6.91
CA HIS A 85 11.11 21.44 6.39
C HIS A 85 10.52 22.41 5.34
N GLY A 86 9.19 22.58 5.30
CA GLY A 86 8.55 23.58 4.44
C GLY A 86 8.70 23.31 2.94
N HIS A 87 8.70 22.04 2.53
CA HIS A 87 8.93 21.59 1.15
C HIS A 87 10.30 21.91 0.55
N GLN A 88 11.23 22.46 1.33
CA GLN A 88 12.61 22.62 0.92
C GLN A 88 13.35 21.31 1.23
N TRP A 89 14.02 20.73 0.23
CA TRP A 89 14.70 19.44 0.35
C TRP A 89 16.08 19.63 1.00
N PRO A 90 16.28 19.37 2.30
CA PRO A 90 17.52 19.72 3.00
C PRO A 90 18.53 18.57 2.98
N LEU A 91 18.10 17.36 2.64
CA LEU A 91 18.82 16.10 2.81
C LEU A 91 19.75 15.75 1.63
N GLY A 92 20.02 16.73 0.76
CA GLY A 92 20.92 16.59 -0.38
C GLY A 92 20.35 15.82 -1.57
N THR A 93 21.16 15.69 -2.62
CA THR A 93 20.77 15.10 -3.92
C THR A 93 20.56 13.58 -3.85
N HIS A 94 21.31 12.87 -3.00
CA HIS A 94 21.20 11.42 -2.84
C HIS A 94 19.82 11.00 -2.35
N LEU A 95 19.29 11.66 -1.31
CA LEU A 95 17.99 11.33 -0.75
C LEU A 95 16.82 11.79 -1.64
N CYS A 96 17.01 12.85 -2.43
CA CYS A 96 16.06 13.21 -3.48
C CYS A 96 15.96 12.13 -4.57
N ARG A 97 17.11 11.59 -5.04
CA ARG A 97 17.11 10.45 -5.98
C ARG A 97 16.50 9.20 -5.37
N LEU A 98 16.83 8.90 -4.12
CA LEU A 98 16.26 7.76 -3.40
C LEU A 98 14.73 7.89 -3.28
N HIS A 99 14.22 9.08 -2.94
CA HIS A 99 12.78 9.30 -2.86
C HIS A 99 12.09 9.08 -4.22
N LYS A 100 12.64 9.63 -5.31
CA LYS A 100 12.12 9.36 -6.66
C LYS A 100 12.17 7.88 -7.03
N PHE A 101 13.23 7.19 -6.62
CA PHE A 101 13.38 5.75 -6.83
C PHE A 101 12.35 4.94 -6.04
N LEU A 102 12.17 5.24 -4.75
CA LEU A 102 11.14 4.62 -3.90
C LEU A 102 9.74 4.87 -4.43
N HIS A 103 9.46 6.07 -4.95
CA HIS A 103 8.18 6.39 -5.57
C HIS A 103 7.95 5.55 -6.84
N GLY A 104 8.99 5.39 -7.67
CA GLY A 104 8.94 4.48 -8.83
C GLY A 104 8.73 3.03 -8.42
N LEU A 105 9.44 2.54 -7.42
CA LEU A 105 9.23 1.21 -6.84
C LEU A 105 7.80 1.06 -6.29
N GLY A 106 7.23 2.11 -5.69
CA GLY A 106 5.84 2.14 -5.24
C GLY A 106 4.86 1.88 -6.39
N TYR A 107 5.10 2.48 -7.56
CA TYR A 107 4.32 2.19 -8.77
C TYR A 107 4.47 0.72 -9.22
N TYR A 108 5.69 0.19 -9.20
CA TYR A 108 5.94 -1.23 -9.50
C TYR A 108 5.32 -2.18 -8.47
N SER A 109 5.17 -1.77 -7.21
CA SER A 109 4.51 -2.58 -6.18
C SER A 109 3.06 -2.89 -6.54
N GLY A 110 2.37 -1.97 -7.21
CA GLY A 110 1.03 -2.20 -7.75
C GLY A 110 0.99 -3.27 -8.85
N LEU A 111 2.00 -3.29 -9.72
CA LEU A 111 2.16 -4.35 -10.74
C LEU A 111 2.42 -5.70 -10.08
N PHE A 112 3.19 -5.71 -8.99
CA PHE A 112 3.46 -6.91 -8.22
C PHE A 112 2.20 -7.43 -7.51
N LEU A 113 1.38 -6.54 -6.94
CA LEU A 113 0.08 -6.87 -6.35
C LEU A 113 -0.86 -7.47 -7.41
N LEU A 114 -0.98 -6.84 -8.57
CA LEU A 114 -1.77 -7.36 -9.70
C LEU A 114 -1.27 -8.74 -10.14
N ALA A 115 0.04 -8.91 -10.31
CA ALA A 115 0.63 -10.20 -10.66
C ALA A 115 0.30 -11.27 -9.62
N THR A 116 0.36 -10.95 -8.33
CA THR A 116 -0.05 -11.89 -7.26
C THR A 116 -1.54 -12.21 -7.28
N ILE A 117 -2.42 -11.23 -7.52
CA ILE A 117 -3.86 -11.47 -7.64
C ILE A 117 -4.15 -12.38 -8.85
N SER A 118 -3.49 -12.12 -9.98
CA SER A 118 -3.60 -12.95 -11.17
C SER A 118 -3.10 -14.37 -10.92
N LEU A 119 -1.96 -14.52 -10.23
CA LEU A 119 -1.42 -15.81 -9.82
C LEU A 119 -2.35 -16.58 -8.89
N ASP A 120 -2.93 -15.92 -7.88
CA ASP A 120 -3.88 -16.52 -6.95
C ASP A 120 -5.11 -17.06 -7.69
N ARG A 121 -5.69 -16.24 -8.57
CA ARG A 121 -6.80 -16.67 -9.44
C ARG A 121 -6.41 -17.82 -10.36
N CYS A 122 -5.21 -17.78 -10.94
CA CYS A 122 -4.71 -18.83 -11.81
C CYS A 122 -4.50 -20.15 -11.03
N LEU A 123 -4.01 -20.08 -9.79
CA LEU A 123 -3.85 -21.23 -8.89
C LEU A 123 -5.20 -21.80 -8.46
N LEU A 124 -6.18 -20.97 -8.12
CA LEU A 124 -7.54 -21.40 -7.79
C LEU A 124 -8.22 -22.11 -8.96
N VAL A 125 -7.99 -21.66 -10.20
CA VAL A 125 -8.51 -22.31 -11.41
C VAL A 125 -7.70 -23.57 -11.75
N ALA A 126 -6.38 -23.55 -11.55
CA ALA A 126 -5.51 -24.69 -11.83
C ALA A 126 -5.68 -25.82 -10.81
N ALA A 127 -5.98 -25.55 -9.54
CA ALA A 127 -6.16 -26.55 -8.50
C ALA A 127 -7.22 -27.64 -8.83
N PRO A 128 -8.46 -27.32 -9.26
CA PRO A 128 -9.45 -28.31 -9.66
C PRO A 128 -9.04 -29.06 -10.94
N LEU A 129 -8.34 -28.41 -11.88
CA LEU A 129 -7.78 -29.05 -13.07
C LEU A 129 -6.68 -30.04 -12.70
N TRP A 130 -5.79 -29.68 -11.77
CA TRP A 130 -4.73 -30.55 -11.27
C TRP A 130 -5.31 -31.78 -10.57
N TYR A 131 -6.38 -31.61 -9.79
CA TYR A 131 -7.08 -32.71 -9.14
C TYR A 131 -7.84 -33.61 -10.14
N ARG A 132 -8.42 -33.03 -11.19
CA ARG A 132 -9.05 -33.78 -12.30
C ARG A 132 -8.05 -34.58 -13.13
N CYS A 133 -6.91 -33.98 -13.49
CA CYS A 133 -5.87 -34.65 -14.28
C CYS A 133 -5.08 -35.70 -13.48
N ARG A 134 -5.02 -35.59 -12.15
CA ARG A 134 -4.40 -36.59 -11.26
C ARG A 134 -5.33 -37.72 -10.84
N ARG A 135 -6.63 -37.66 -11.15
CA ARG A 135 -7.48 -38.85 -10.99
C ARG A 135 -7.07 -39.85 -12.07
N PRO A 136 -6.54 -41.05 -11.72
CA PRO A 136 -6.42 -42.10 -12.71
C PRO A 136 -7.83 -42.40 -13.25
N PRO A 137 -7.98 -42.67 -14.55
CA PRO A 137 -9.24 -43.19 -15.06
C PRO A 137 -9.58 -44.42 -14.20
N ARG A 138 -10.72 -44.38 -13.52
CA ARG A 138 -11.25 -45.59 -12.88
C ARG A 138 -11.54 -46.53 -14.04
N LEU A 139 -10.66 -47.52 -14.24
CA LEU A 139 -10.95 -48.60 -15.17
C LEU A 139 -12.27 -49.26 -14.74
N PRO A 140 -13.17 -49.55 -15.70
CA PRO A 140 -14.41 -50.29 -15.45
C PRO A 140 -14.16 -51.72 -14.98
#